data_AF-A0A812QTE3-F1
#
_entry.id   AF-A0A812QTE3-F1
#
_cell.length_a   1.000
_cell.length_b   1.000
_cell.length_c   1.000
_cell.angle_alpha   90.00
_cell.angle_beta   90.00
_cell.angle_gamma   90.00
#
_symmetry.space_group_name_H-M   'P 1'
#
loop_
_entity.id
_entity.type
_entity.pdbx_description
1 polymer ?
#
loop_
_entity_poly.entity_id
_entity_poly.type
_entity_poly.pdbx_seq_one_letter_code
_entity_poly.pdbx_strand_id
1 'polypeptide(L)'
;TVLFSSWLTAIKYRIEEIQTKPDVKDQAVRMGILENEQFPYLQWNPDEGEHQKDPQDPLSIKDAIQVVDQLHQLIVHPNVVGRFHPLRKLTSDMQSDVIPWTLETQNRTQESQMTYQLIGRMIRSGCTHLAASALRPSKLGRSPLATAVDKMIQEL
;
A
#
# COMPACT_ATOMS: atom_id res chain seq x y z
N THR A 1 8.69 -2.83 -13.13
CA THR A 1 7.38 -2.37 -13.64
C THR A 1 6.34 -3.48 -13.75
N VAL A 2 6.60 -4.58 -14.47
CA VAL A 2 5.60 -5.66 -14.68
C VAL A 2 4.98 -6.19 -13.37
N LEU A 3 5.81 -6.59 -12.40
CA LEU A 3 5.32 -7.10 -11.11
C LEU A 3 4.45 -6.07 -10.35
N PHE A 4 4.81 -4.78 -10.46
CA PHE A 4 4.04 -3.71 -9.81
C PHE A 4 2.70 -3.51 -10.51
N SER A 5 2.68 -3.53 -11.85
CA SER A 5 1.44 -3.52 -12.64
C SER A 5 0.54 -4.71 -12.29
N SER A 6 1.09 -5.92 -12.17
CA SER A 6 0.32 -7.10 -11.76
C SER A 6 -0.32 -6.94 -10.37
N TRP A 7 0.41 -6.35 -9.42
CA TRP A 7 -0.12 -6.05 -8.09
C TRP A 7 -1.25 -5.01 -8.14
N LEU A 8 -1.10 -3.93 -8.92
CA LEU A 8 -2.18 -2.95 -9.14
C LEU A 8 -3.42 -3.58 -9.77
N THR A 9 -3.25 -4.44 -10.78
CA THR A 9 -4.35 -5.19 -11.40
C THR A 9 -5.05 -6.09 -10.39
N ALA A 10 -4.30 -6.79 -9.53
CA ALA A 10 -4.87 -7.60 -8.47
C ALA A 10 -5.69 -6.75 -7.49
N ILE A 11 -5.18 -5.60 -7.06
CA ILE A 11 -5.95 -4.68 -6.20
C ILE A 11 -7.24 -4.24 -6.87
N LYS A 12 -7.17 -3.74 -8.12
CA LYS A 12 -8.35 -3.28 -8.85
C LYS A 12 -9.42 -4.37 -8.94
N TYR A 13 -9.01 -5.57 -9.35
CA TYR A 13 -9.89 -6.73 -9.43
C TYR A 13 -10.60 -7.01 -8.10
N ARG A 14 -9.86 -6.97 -6.98
CA ARG A 14 -10.44 -7.23 -5.64
C ARG A 14 -11.38 -6.12 -5.17
N ILE A 15 -11.11 -4.87 -5.56
CA ILE A 15 -12.03 -3.75 -5.29
C ILE A 15 -13.33 -3.91 -6.10
N GLU A 16 -13.23 -4.29 -7.37
CA GLU A 16 -14.39 -4.54 -8.24
C GLU A 16 -15.21 -5.75 -7.76
N GLU A 17 -14.56 -6.78 -7.21
CA GLU A 17 -15.25 -7.93 -6.59
C GLU A 17 -16.12 -7.49 -5.41
N ILE A 18 -15.69 -6.56 -4.56
CA ILE A 18 -16.52 -6.03 -3.45
C ILE A 18 -17.83 -5.42 -3.98
N GLN A 19 -17.80 -4.78 -5.14
CA GLN A 19 -18.99 -4.13 -5.70
C GLN A 19 -19.98 -5.15 -6.30
N THR A 20 -19.48 -6.30 -6.75
CA THR A 20 -20.25 -7.28 -7.53
C THR A 20 -20.63 -8.53 -6.74
N LYS A 21 -19.87 -8.86 -5.69
CA LYS A 21 -20.01 -10.09 -4.89
C LYS A 21 -20.33 -9.75 -3.42
N PRO A 22 -21.59 -9.93 -2.98
CA PRO A 22 -22.00 -9.60 -1.61
C PRO A 22 -21.23 -10.35 -0.52
N ASP A 23 -20.88 -11.61 -0.76
CA ASP A 23 -20.10 -12.45 0.17
C ASP A 23 -18.70 -11.88 0.43
N VAL A 24 -18.04 -11.37 -0.61
CA VAL A 24 -16.73 -10.70 -0.50
C VAL A 24 -16.87 -9.38 0.26
N LYS A 25 -17.93 -8.60 -0.01
CA LYS A 25 -18.23 -7.37 0.72
C LYS A 25 -18.45 -7.62 2.21
N ASP A 26 -19.29 -8.59 2.54
CA ASP A 26 -19.61 -8.96 3.93
C ASP A 26 -18.37 -9.47 4.68
N GLN A 27 -17.48 -10.18 3.99
CA GLN A 27 -16.19 -10.57 4.56
C GLN A 27 -15.29 -9.35 4.83
N ALA A 28 -15.17 -8.42 3.88
CA ALA A 28 -14.37 -7.21 4.04
C ALA A 28 -14.89 -6.34 5.20
N VAL A 29 -16.21 -6.23 5.36
CA VAL A 29 -16.84 -5.53 6.49
C VAL A 29 -16.53 -6.23 7.81
N ARG A 30 -16.69 -7.55 7.90
CA ARG A 30 -16.37 -8.33 9.11
C ARG A 30 -14.90 -8.21 9.52
N MET A 31 -14.00 -8.06 8.57
CA MET A 31 -12.56 -7.88 8.81
C MET A 31 -12.16 -6.43 9.11
N GLY A 32 -13.10 -5.48 9.14
CA GLY A 32 -12.82 -4.05 9.34
C GLY A 32 -12.05 -3.40 8.17
N ILE A 33 -11.99 -4.06 7.01
CA ILE A 33 -11.32 -3.55 5.81
C ILE A 33 -12.22 -2.54 5.08
N LEU A 34 -13.55 -2.67 5.20
CA LEU A 34 -14.51 -1.79 4.55
C LEU A 34 -15.58 -1.34 5.56
N GLU A 35 -15.83 -0.03 5.61
CA GLU A 35 -16.87 0.57 6.46
C GLU A 35 -17.59 1.67 5.68
N ASN A 36 -18.93 1.66 5.67
CA ASN A 36 -19.74 2.65 4.95
C ASN A 36 -19.29 2.86 3.48
N GLU A 37 -18.87 1.78 2.81
CA GLU A 37 -18.34 1.79 1.44
C GLU A 37 -17.04 2.59 1.25
N GLN A 38 -16.26 2.72 2.33
CA GLN A 38 -14.97 3.38 2.37
C GLN A 38 -13.92 2.48 3.03
N PHE A 39 -12.68 2.61 2.59
CA PHE A 39 -11.52 1.92 3.14
C PHE A 39 -10.89 2.79 4.24
N PRO A 40 -10.96 2.39 5.52
CA PRO A 40 -10.30 3.10 6.59
C PRO A 40 -8.78 3.02 6.44
N TYR A 41 -8.09 4.00 7.00
CA TYR A 41 -6.65 3.93 7.19
C TYR A 41 -6.34 3.27 8.52
N LEU A 42 -5.31 2.42 8.53
CA LEU A 42 -4.95 1.59 9.67
C LEU A 42 -3.53 1.94 10.14
N GLN A 43 -3.40 2.20 11.43
CA GLN A 43 -2.13 2.40 12.09
C GLN A 43 -1.90 1.28 13.11
N TRP A 44 -0.68 0.72 13.13
CA TRP A 44 -0.30 -0.24 14.15
C TRP A 44 -0.19 0.44 15.53
N ASN A 45 -0.95 -0.05 16.50
CA ASN A 45 -0.79 0.29 17.91
C ASN A 45 0.17 -0.72 18.57
N PRO A 46 1.39 -0.33 18.95
CA PRO A 46 2.35 -1.25 19.57
C PRO A 46 1.95 -1.66 20.98
N ASP A 47 1.15 -0.85 21.69
CA ASP A 47 0.76 -1.13 23.07
C ASP A 47 -0.34 -2.20 23.13
N GLU A 48 -1.27 -2.16 22.19
CA GLU A 48 -2.37 -3.13 22.07
C GLU A 48 -2.01 -4.32 21.16
N GLY A 49 -0.96 -4.19 20.33
CA GLY A 49 -0.52 -5.25 19.43
C GLY A 49 -1.50 -5.50 18.28
N GLU A 50 -2.25 -4.47 17.86
CA GLU A 50 -3.23 -4.56 16.79
C GLU A 50 -3.28 -3.30 15.91
N HIS A 51 -3.94 -3.39 14.76
CA HIS A 51 -4.17 -2.22 13.90
C HIS A 51 -5.41 -1.47 14.39
N GLN A 52 -5.22 -0.20 14.73
CA GLN A 52 -6.29 0.74 15.05
C GLN A 52 -6.57 1.67 13.87
N LYS A 53 -7.73 2.31 13.88
CA LYS A 53 -8.10 3.29 12.86
C LYS A 53 -7.28 4.57 13.02
N ASP A 54 -6.71 5.02 11.91
CA ASP A 54 -6.09 6.33 11.79
C ASP A 54 -7.21 7.39 11.62
N PRO A 55 -7.13 8.56 12.26
CA PRO A 55 -8.12 9.63 12.13
C PRO A 55 -8.20 10.25 10.73
N GLN A 56 -7.32 9.88 9.80
CA GLN A 56 -7.37 10.30 8.41
C GLN A 56 -8.69 9.90 7.71
N ASP A 57 -9.21 10.82 6.88
CA ASP A 57 -10.40 10.58 6.07
C ASP A 57 -10.27 9.33 5.21
N PRO A 58 -11.23 8.38 5.29
CA PRO A 58 -11.15 7.09 4.62
C PRO A 58 -11.27 7.22 3.10
N LEU A 59 -10.70 6.25 2.37
CA LEU A 59 -10.66 6.25 0.92
C LEU A 59 -11.93 5.59 0.35
N SER A 60 -12.76 6.32 -0.41
CA SER A 60 -13.95 5.72 -1.03
C SER A 60 -13.58 4.65 -2.06
N ILE A 61 -14.49 3.68 -2.31
CA ILE A 61 -14.29 2.67 -3.35
C ILE A 61 -14.01 3.31 -4.72
N LYS A 62 -14.77 4.36 -5.07
CA LYS A 62 -14.60 5.08 -6.33
C LYS A 62 -13.22 5.72 -6.44
N ASP A 63 -12.77 6.39 -5.38
CA ASP A 63 -11.45 7.03 -5.36
C ASP A 63 -10.33 6.00 -5.41
N ALA A 64 -10.50 4.84 -4.75
CA ALA A 64 -9.52 3.76 -4.79
C ALA A 64 -9.34 3.22 -6.21
N ILE A 65 -10.42 2.98 -6.95
CA ILE A 65 -10.36 2.57 -8.35
C ILE A 65 -9.66 3.64 -9.19
N GLN A 66 -10.05 4.91 -9.02
CA GLN A 66 -9.45 6.02 -9.75
C GLN A 66 -7.94 6.15 -9.49
N VAL A 67 -7.51 5.98 -8.22
CA VAL A 67 -6.10 5.98 -7.85
C VAL A 67 -5.35 4.85 -8.56
N VAL A 68 -5.89 3.63 -8.56
CA VAL A 68 -5.26 2.47 -9.21
C VAL A 68 -5.19 2.64 -10.74
N ASP A 69 -6.23 3.18 -11.37
CA ASP A 69 -6.25 3.46 -12.80
C ASP A 69 -5.22 4.52 -13.21
N GLN A 70 -5.12 5.61 -12.43
CA GLN A 70 -4.09 6.63 -12.65
C GLN A 70 -2.69 6.05 -12.46
N LEU A 71 -2.48 5.20 -11.45
CA LEU A 71 -1.20 4.52 -11.25
C LEU A 71 -0.83 3.64 -12.45
N HIS A 72 -1.77 2.87 -13.01
CA HIS A 72 -1.53 2.08 -14.24
C HIS A 72 -1.08 2.94 -15.42
N GLN A 73 -1.68 4.12 -15.59
CA GLN A 73 -1.30 5.06 -16.64
C GLN A 73 0.08 5.68 -16.40
N LEU A 74 0.47 5.93 -15.15
CA LEU A 74 1.75 6.56 -14.85
C LEU A 74 2.92 5.59 -14.92
N ILE A 75 2.74 4.34 -14.50
CA ILE A 75 3.87 3.39 -14.38
C ILE A 75 4.40 2.90 -15.72
N VAL A 76 3.69 3.16 -16.84
CA VAL A 76 4.20 2.87 -18.19
C VAL A 76 5.27 3.88 -18.63
N HIS A 77 5.32 5.06 -18.00
CA HIS A 77 6.34 6.05 -18.32
C HIS A 77 7.72 5.58 -17.84
N PRO A 78 8.78 5.83 -18.63
CA PRO A 78 10.12 5.45 -18.26
C PRO A 78 10.54 6.16 -16.97
N ASN A 79 11.32 5.46 -16.15
CA ASN A 79 11.86 5.99 -14.90
C ASN A 79 10.81 6.42 -13.86
N VAL A 80 9.57 5.93 -13.90
CA VAL A 80 8.61 6.16 -12.80
C VAL A 80 8.84 5.17 -11.66
N VAL A 81 8.80 3.88 -11.98
CA VAL A 81 9.09 2.79 -11.03
C VAL A 81 10.57 2.46 -11.11
N GLY A 82 11.33 2.82 -10.08
CA GLY A 82 12.74 2.45 -9.96
C GLY A 82 12.90 0.96 -9.68
N ARG A 83 12.17 0.46 -8.67
CA ARG A 83 12.26 -0.93 -8.25
C ARG A 83 10.96 -1.42 -7.64
N PHE A 84 10.56 -2.65 -7.96
CA PHE A 84 9.53 -3.38 -7.22
C PHE A 84 9.94 -4.84 -7.14
N HIS A 85 10.43 -5.26 -5.99
CA HIS A 85 11.06 -6.58 -5.84
C HIS A 85 10.87 -7.15 -4.43
N PRO A 86 10.87 -8.48 -4.28
CA PRO A 86 10.87 -9.10 -2.97
C PRO A 86 12.22 -8.86 -2.28
N LEU A 87 12.18 -8.64 -0.97
CA LEU A 87 13.36 -8.54 -0.12
C LEU A 87 13.90 -9.91 0.32
N ARG A 88 13.10 -10.97 0.14
CA ARG A 88 13.46 -12.33 0.52
C ARG A 88 14.52 -12.89 -0.44
N LYS A 89 15.60 -13.44 0.12
CA LYS A 89 16.59 -14.20 -0.65
C LYS A 89 16.01 -15.57 -1.02
N LEU A 90 16.39 -16.10 -2.18
CA LEU A 90 16.07 -17.47 -2.57
C LEU A 90 16.79 -18.45 -1.62
N THR A 91 16.04 -19.30 -0.93
CA THR A 91 16.55 -20.33 0.00
C THR A 91 15.91 -21.68 -0.32
N SER A 92 16.60 -22.78 0.02
CA SER A 92 16.10 -24.15 -0.20
C SER A 92 14.78 -24.42 0.52
N ASP A 93 14.62 -23.86 1.72
CA ASP A 93 13.38 -23.92 2.50
C ASP A 93 12.67 -22.57 2.46
N MET A 94 11.57 -22.50 1.72
CA MET A 94 10.71 -21.32 1.66
C MET A 94 9.59 -21.37 2.71
N GLN A 95 9.93 -21.41 4.00
CA GLN A 95 8.96 -21.39 5.11
C GLN A 95 8.72 -19.93 5.55
N SER A 96 7.66 -19.27 5.08
CA SER A 96 7.13 -17.99 5.61
C SER A 96 5.87 -17.59 4.86
N ASP A 97 4.79 -17.30 5.58
CA ASP A 97 3.49 -16.90 5.01
C ASP A 97 3.50 -15.49 4.42
N VAL A 98 4.45 -14.65 4.83
CA VAL A 98 4.57 -13.25 4.39
C VAL A 98 5.84 -13.05 3.58
N ILE A 99 5.70 -12.42 2.41
CA ILE A 99 6.82 -12.01 1.55
C ILE A 99 6.93 -10.49 1.58
N PRO A 100 7.97 -9.90 2.16
CA PRO A 100 8.18 -8.46 2.12
C PRO A 100 8.67 -8.00 0.75
N TRP A 101 8.10 -6.92 0.25
CA TRP A 101 8.47 -6.25 -1.00
C TRP A 101 8.91 -4.81 -0.75
N THR A 102 9.75 -4.29 -1.64
CA THR A 102 10.11 -2.87 -1.67
C THR A 102 9.68 -2.25 -2.98
N LEU A 103 8.97 -1.12 -2.88
CA LEU A 103 8.65 -0.23 -3.98
C LEU A 103 9.51 1.03 -3.89
N GLU A 104 10.27 1.31 -4.95
CA GLU A 104 11.02 2.54 -5.13
C GLU A 104 10.40 3.31 -6.31
N THR A 105 9.85 4.49 -6.02
CA THR A 105 9.44 5.47 -7.02
C THR A 105 10.56 6.47 -7.23
N GLN A 106 10.84 6.85 -8.48
CA GLN A 106 11.80 7.92 -8.75
C GLN A 106 11.19 9.28 -8.40
N ASN A 107 11.98 10.35 -8.51
CA ASN A 107 11.53 11.72 -8.18
C ASN A 107 11.88 12.77 -9.25
N ARG A 108 12.37 12.33 -10.42
CA ARG A 108 12.93 13.23 -11.45
C ARG A 108 11.92 13.69 -12.49
N THR A 109 10.74 13.06 -12.56
CA THR A 109 9.70 13.41 -13.53
C THR A 109 8.40 13.75 -12.81
N GLN A 110 7.54 14.51 -13.47
CA GLN A 110 6.22 14.86 -12.95
C GLN A 110 5.37 13.60 -12.70
N GLU A 111 5.45 12.62 -13.59
CA GLU A 111 4.74 11.34 -13.48
C GLU A 111 5.21 10.57 -12.24
N SER A 112 6.51 10.65 -11.93
CA SER A 112 7.07 9.99 -10.75
C SER A 112 6.60 10.65 -9.45
N GLN A 113 6.50 11.99 -9.43
CA GLN A 113 5.94 12.74 -8.30
C GLN A 113 4.45 12.45 -8.11
N MET A 114 3.68 12.43 -9.19
CA MET A 114 2.25 12.09 -9.13
C MET A 114 2.05 10.64 -8.68
N THR A 115 2.90 9.72 -9.15
CA THR A 115 2.93 8.33 -8.66
C THR A 115 3.16 8.30 -7.16
N TYR A 116 4.19 9.00 -6.66
CA TYR A 116 4.47 9.06 -5.22
C TYR A 116 3.26 9.56 -4.40
N GLN A 117 2.57 10.61 -4.85
CA GLN A 117 1.37 11.13 -4.19
C GLN A 117 0.23 10.11 -4.16
N LEU A 118 -0.02 9.43 -5.29
CA LEU A 118 -1.07 8.41 -5.39
C LEU A 118 -0.76 7.17 -4.54
N ILE A 119 0.49 6.72 -4.52
CA ILE A 119 0.95 5.67 -3.60
C ILE A 119 0.75 6.12 -2.15
N GLY A 120 1.03 7.38 -1.83
CA GLY A 120 0.76 7.99 -0.54
C GLY A 120 -0.67 7.82 -0.06
N ARG A 121 -1.66 7.88 -0.97
CA ARG A 121 -3.07 7.62 -0.64
C ARG A 121 -3.40 6.15 -0.40
N MET A 122 -2.60 5.21 -0.91
CA MET A 122 -2.82 3.78 -0.67
C MET A 122 -2.05 3.26 0.55
N ILE A 123 -1.01 3.97 0.98
CA ILE A 123 -0.26 3.63 2.19
C ILE A 123 -1.23 3.56 3.38
N ARG A 124 -1.14 2.46 4.15
CA ARG A 124 -2.01 2.18 5.31
C ARG A 124 -3.51 2.07 5.00
N SER A 125 -3.94 2.22 3.75
CA SER A 125 -5.35 2.08 3.38
C SER A 125 -5.75 0.60 3.39
N GLY A 126 -6.93 0.32 3.94
CA GLY A 126 -7.56 -0.99 3.92
C GLY A 126 -7.68 -1.59 2.51
N CYS A 127 -7.72 -0.76 1.46
CA CYS A 127 -7.82 -1.26 0.08
C CYS A 127 -6.69 -2.22 -0.30
N THR A 128 -5.48 -2.02 0.23
CA THR A 128 -4.33 -2.89 -0.06
C THR A 128 -4.47 -4.28 0.58
N HIS A 129 -5.20 -4.38 1.70
CA HIS A 129 -5.45 -5.63 2.42
C HIS A 129 -6.34 -6.59 1.62
N LEU A 130 -7.14 -6.07 0.67
CA LEU A 130 -7.95 -6.90 -0.23
C LEU A 130 -7.14 -7.82 -1.12
N ALA A 131 -5.93 -7.39 -1.48
CA ALA A 131 -4.95 -8.18 -2.22
C ALA A 131 -3.97 -8.89 -1.28
N ALA A 132 -4.36 -9.12 -0.03
CA ALA A 132 -3.53 -9.73 1.02
C ALA A 132 -2.18 -9.01 1.21
N SER A 133 -2.16 -7.70 1.03
CA SER A 133 -0.96 -6.88 1.12
C SER A 133 -1.16 -5.71 2.08
N ALA A 134 -0.08 -5.20 2.67
CA ALA A 134 -0.12 -3.99 3.47
C ALA A 134 1.01 -3.08 3.02
N LEU A 135 0.67 -1.88 2.56
CA LEU A 135 1.65 -0.90 2.12
C LEU A 135 1.98 0.06 3.26
N ARG A 136 3.27 0.28 3.50
CA ARG A 136 3.77 1.17 4.55
C ARG A 136 4.86 2.10 4.00
N PRO A 137 5.02 3.31 4.57
CA PRO A 137 6.14 4.16 4.22
C PRO A 137 7.46 3.42 4.49
N SER A 138 8.45 3.66 3.63
CA SER A 138 9.82 3.25 3.94
C SER A 138 10.29 4.03 5.17
N LYS A 139 10.87 3.33 6.15
CA LYS A 139 11.57 3.98 7.26
C LYS A 139 12.98 4.30 6.81
N LEU A 140 13.51 5.44 7.25
CA LEU A 140 14.96 5.66 7.24
C LEU A 140 15.58 4.48 7.98
N GLY A 141 16.53 3.78 7.35
CA GLY A 141 17.02 2.47 7.82
C GLY A 141 17.57 2.48 9.25
N ARG A 142 18.05 1.33 9.75
CA ARG A 142 18.51 1.17 11.14
C ARG A 142 19.88 1.79 11.46
N SER A 143 20.41 2.70 10.63
CA SER A 143 21.67 3.35 10.98
C SER A 143 21.46 4.35 12.14
N PRO A 144 22.46 4.58 13.00
CA PRO A 144 22.34 5.56 14.09
C PRO A 144 21.95 6.95 13.58
N LEU A 145 22.51 7.37 12.43
CA LEU A 145 22.17 8.64 11.78
C LEU A 145 20.71 8.65 11.29
N ALA A 146 20.27 7.59 10.61
CA ALA A 146 18.89 7.49 10.14
C ALA A 146 17.89 7.51 11.30
N THR A 147 18.21 6.86 12.42
CA THR A 147 17.38 6.89 13.63
C THR A 147 17.34 8.28 14.27
N ALA A 148 18.47 8.99 14.30
CA ALA A 148 18.52 10.35 14.81
C ALA A 148 17.70 11.33 13.95
N VAL A 149 17.82 11.22 12.61
CA VAL A 149 17.03 12.03 11.67
C VAL A 149 15.54 11.70 11.76
N ASP A 150 15.16 10.43 11.86
CA ASP A 150 13.74 10.02 11.99
C ASP A 150 13.11 10.60 13.26
N LYS A 151 13.86 10.64 14.38
CA LYS A 151 13.41 11.34 15.60
C LYS A 151 13.25 12.84 15.40
N MET A 152 14.24 13.50 14.78
CA MET A 152 14.15 14.94 14.50
C MET A 152 12.94 15.28 13.62
N ILE A 153 12.62 14.44 12.63
CA ILE A 153 11.45 14.64 11.75
C ILE A 153 10.13 14.46 12.52
N GLN A 154 10.07 13.54 13.48
CA GLN A 154 8.88 13.34 14.32
C GLN A 154 8.65 14.48 15.34
N GLU A 155 9.69 15.24 15.66
CA GLU A 155 9.64 16.38 16.60
C GLU A 155 9.35 17.74 15.92
N LEU A 156 9.29 17.78 14.58
CA LEU A 156 8.95 18.96 13.78
C LEU A 156 7.43 19.07 13.56
#